data_AF-A0A971NK24-F1
#
_entry.id   AF-A0A971NK24-F1
#
_cell.length_a   1.000
_cell.length_b   1.000
_cell.length_c   1.000
_cell.angle_alpha   90.00
_cell.angle_beta   90.00
_cell.angle_gamma   90.00
#
_symmetry.space_group_name_H-M   'P 1'
#
loop_
_entity.id
_entity.type
_entity.pdbx_description
1 polymer ?
#
loop_
_entity_poly.entity_id
_entity_poly.type
_entity_poly.pdbx_seq_one_letter_code
_entity_poly.pdbx_strand_id
1 'polypeptide(L)'
;MIVMKCQSCGKKVVWDDFQPMDIKCPNCRADLNVRTSLKQNIQDREMHKSRKLYYCPHCKGLVPRRWFIRCAHCQYWLFGPASFSGKWPFILGVAIIYLLFTVYYVIYIH
;
A
#
# COMPACT_ATOMS: atom_id res chain seq x y z
N MET A 1 -10.78 -18.21 -5.46
CA MET A 1 -11.56 -18.06 -4.20
C MET A 1 -12.04 -16.63 -3.91
N ILE A 2 -13.36 -16.44 -3.88
CA ILE A 2 -14.06 -15.20 -3.51
C ILE A 2 -15.00 -15.51 -2.33
N VAL A 3 -15.04 -14.63 -1.33
CA VAL A 3 -15.99 -14.75 -0.22
C VAL A 3 -17.20 -13.89 -0.54
N MET A 4 -18.37 -14.50 -0.64
CA MET A 4 -19.65 -13.83 -0.86
C MET A 4 -20.56 -14.00 0.36
N LYS A 5 -21.38 -12.99 0.64
CA LYS A 5 -22.34 -13.01 1.74
C LYS A 5 -23.75 -13.15 1.19
N CYS A 6 -24.51 -14.13 1.68
CA CYS A 6 -25.91 -14.27 1.32
C CYS A 6 -26.73 -13.12 1.92
N GLN A 7 -27.50 -12.42 1.10
CA GLN A 7 -28.34 -11.30 1.54
C GLN A 7 -29.54 -11.76 2.40
N SER A 8 -30.05 -12.97 2.18
CA SER A 8 -31.22 -13.49 2.89
C SER A 8 -30.91 -14.01 4.29
N CYS A 9 -29.74 -14.62 4.51
CA CYS A 9 -29.39 -15.25 5.80
C CYS A 9 -28.06 -14.76 6.39
N GLY A 10 -27.33 -13.88 5.71
CA GLY A 10 -26.06 -13.34 6.17
C GLY A 10 -24.88 -14.32 6.15
N LYS A 11 -25.09 -15.59 5.80
CA LYS A 11 -24.04 -16.62 5.78
C LYS A 11 -23.01 -16.32 4.70
N LYS A 12 -21.73 -16.49 5.04
CA LYS A 12 -20.61 -16.37 4.10
C LYS A 12 -20.45 -17.70 3.36
N VAL A 13 -20.39 -17.63 2.04
CA VAL A 13 -20.14 -18.76 1.13
C VAL A 13 -18.85 -18.45 0.39
N VAL A 14 -17.99 -19.46 0.26
CA VAL A 14 -16.75 -19.36 -0.52
C VAL A 14 -17.03 -19.96 -1.87
N TRP A 15 -16.87 -19.15 -2.92
CA TRP A 15 -17.00 -19.58 -4.31
C TRP A 15 -15.61 -19.64 -4.94
N ASP A 16 -15.41 -20.65 -5.78
CA ASP A 16 -14.16 -20.90 -6.49
C ASP A 16 -14.42 -21.10 -7.97
N ASP A 17 -13.39 -20.93 -8.80
CA ASP A 17 -13.53 -20.90 -10.27
C ASP A 17 -14.00 -22.25 -10.86
N PHE A 18 -13.95 -23.32 -10.07
CA PHE A 18 -14.45 -24.65 -10.41
C PHE A 18 -15.95 -24.86 -10.11
N GLN A 19 -16.62 -23.88 -9.49
CA GLN A 19 -18.04 -23.94 -9.17
C GLN A 19 -18.89 -23.28 -10.25
N PRO A 20 -20.13 -23.75 -10.49
CA PRO A 20 -21.03 -23.10 -11.44
C PRO A 20 -21.34 -21.65 -11.03
N MET A 21 -21.70 -20.81 -12.00
CA MET A 21 -22.02 -19.40 -11.75
C MET A 21 -23.35 -19.20 -10.99
N ASP A 22 -24.24 -20.19 -11.07
CA ASP A 22 -25.53 -20.20 -10.37
C ASP A 22 -25.44 -21.09 -9.14
N ILE A 23 -25.01 -20.51 -8.02
CA ILE A 23 -24.97 -21.21 -6.72
C ILE A 23 -26.13 -20.78 -5.83
N LYS A 24 -26.65 -21.72 -5.06
CA LYS A 24 -27.67 -21.46 -4.03
C LYS A 24 -27.02 -21.42 -2.66
N CYS A 25 -27.58 -20.61 -1.77
CA CYS A 25 -27.09 -20.58 -0.39
C CYS A 25 -27.31 -21.95 0.26
N PRO A 26 -26.28 -22.57 0.88
CA PRO A 26 -26.45 -23.88 1.52
C PRO A 26 -27.40 -23.85 2.72
N ASN A 27 -27.69 -22.65 3.27
CA ASN A 27 -28.56 -22.51 4.44
C ASN A 27 -30.01 -22.18 4.06
N CYS A 28 -30.22 -21.11 3.30
CA CYS A 28 -31.57 -20.62 2.98
C CYS A 28 -32.00 -20.89 1.54
N ARG A 29 -31.17 -21.58 0.74
CA ARG A 29 -31.40 -21.92 -0.68
C ARG A 29 -31.73 -20.74 -1.61
N ALA A 30 -31.56 -19.51 -1.14
CA ALA A 30 -31.70 -18.31 -1.95
C ALA A 30 -30.63 -18.30 -3.05
N ASP A 31 -31.00 -17.79 -4.22
CA ASP A 31 -30.08 -17.63 -5.35
C ASP A 31 -29.00 -16.60 -5.01
N LEU A 32 -27.74 -17.01 -5.14
CA LEU A 32 -26.58 -16.14 -4.97
C LEU A 32 -26.08 -15.75 -6.36
N ASN A 33 -26.24 -14.49 -6.72
CA ASN A 33 -25.70 -13.98 -7.97
C ASN A 33 -24.20 -13.66 -7.81
N VAL A 34 -23.35 -14.59 -8.27
CA VAL A 34 -21.89 -14.50 -8.19
C VAL A 34 -21.37 -13.23 -8.88
N ARG A 35 -21.95 -12.85 -10.02
CA ARG A 35 -21.53 -11.66 -10.79
C ARG A 35 -21.71 -10.37 -10.00
N THR A 36 -22.83 -10.23 -9.31
CA THR A 36 -23.09 -9.05 -8.46
C THR A 36 -22.15 -9.00 -7.26
N SER A 37 -21.91 -10.17 -6.62
CA SER A 37 -21.01 -10.30 -5.48
C SER A 37 -19.55 -10.04 -5.86
N LEU A 38 -19.14 -10.44 -7.07
CA LEU A 38 -17.83 -10.14 -7.63
C LEU A 38 -17.68 -8.64 -7.91
N LYS A 39 -18.68 -8.02 -8.54
CA LYS A 39 -18.67 -6.57 -8.80
C LYS A 39 -18.58 -5.77 -7.51
N GLN A 40 -19.32 -6.15 -6.47
CA GLN A 40 -19.24 -5.55 -5.14
C GLN A 40 -17.85 -5.72 -4.52
N ASN A 41 -17.27 -6.93 -4.56
CA ASN A 41 -15.91 -7.15 -4.07
C ASN A 41 -14.85 -6.31 -4.82
N ILE A 42 -15.02 -6.09 -6.12
CA ILE A 42 -14.13 -5.23 -6.91
C ILE A 42 -14.30 -3.76 -6.49
N GLN A 43 -15.55 -3.29 -6.38
CA GLN A 43 -15.84 -1.93 -5.93
C GLN A 43 -15.33 -1.69 -4.50
N ASP A 44 -15.55 -2.64 -3.58
CA ASP A 44 -15.02 -2.58 -2.22
C ASP A 44 -13.50 -2.53 -2.24
N ARG A 45 -12.81 -3.32 -3.08
CA ARG A 45 -11.35 -3.25 -3.21
C ARG A 45 -10.87 -1.91 -3.78
N GLU A 46 -11.60 -1.33 -4.73
CA GLU A 46 -11.27 -0.05 -5.34
C GLU A 46 -11.52 1.12 -4.37
N MET A 47 -12.62 1.09 -3.61
CA MET A 47 -12.94 2.09 -2.59
C MET A 47 -12.06 1.95 -1.35
N HIS A 48 -11.79 0.72 -0.89
CA HIS A 48 -10.85 0.41 0.19
C HIS A 48 -9.37 0.49 -0.22
N LYS A 49 -9.08 0.77 -1.49
CA LYS A 49 -7.82 1.41 -1.91
C LYS A 49 -7.72 2.85 -1.38
N SER A 50 -8.45 3.18 -0.31
CA SER A 50 -8.07 4.14 0.72
C SER A 50 -6.54 4.25 0.76
N ARG A 51 -6.06 5.44 0.35
CA ARG A 51 -4.65 5.81 0.40
C ARG A 51 -4.11 5.28 1.71
N LYS A 52 -3.18 4.31 1.69
CA LYS A 52 -2.51 3.82 2.90
C LYS A 52 -2.08 5.07 3.67
N LEU A 53 -2.75 5.35 4.79
CA LEU A 53 -2.45 6.56 5.55
C LEU A 53 -1.11 6.30 6.23
N TYR A 54 -0.09 7.03 5.79
CA TYR A 54 1.23 6.88 6.34
C TYR A 54 1.39 7.86 7.51
N TYR A 55 1.74 7.32 8.66
CA TYR A 55 2.11 8.14 9.81
C TYR A 55 3.61 8.40 9.82
N CYS A 56 3.99 9.61 10.24
CA CYS A 56 5.37 9.98 10.52
C CYS A 56 5.89 9.17 11.73
N PRO A 57 7.07 8.53 11.67
CA PRO A 57 7.66 7.79 12.79
C PRO A 57 7.97 8.69 14.00
N HIS A 58 8.23 9.98 13.80
CA HIS A 58 8.62 10.90 14.87
C HIS A 58 7.41 11.58 15.54
N CYS A 59 6.54 12.24 14.77
CA CYS A 59 5.42 13.02 15.32
C CYS A 59 4.05 12.34 15.20
N LYS A 60 3.98 11.15 14.58
CA LYS A 60 2.73 10.45 14.22
C LYS A 60 1.75 11.28 13.37
N GLY A 61 2.20 12.41 12.82
CA GLY A 61 1.42 13.21 11.89
C GLY A 61 1.11 12.45 10.60
N LEU A 62 0.00 12.80 9.95
CA LEU A 62 -0.41 12.24 8.68
C LEU A 62 0.52 12.72 7.56
N VAL A 63 1.01 11.78 6.75
CA VAL A 63 1.92 12.05 5.63
C VAL A 63 1.42 11.30 4.40
N PRO A 64 1.44 11.91 3.19
CA PRO A 64 0.96 11.23 2.00
C PRO A 64 1.86 10.07 1.54
N ARG A 65 3.15 10.08 1.90
CA ARG A 65 4.13 9.02 1.58
C ARG A 65 5.28 9.00 2.60
N ARG A 66 5.97 7.86 2.78
CA ARG A 66 7.14 7.76 3.69
C ARG A 66 8.50 7.96 3.02
N TRP A 67 8.54 8.24 1.72
CA TRP A 67 9.78 8.34 0.96
C TRP A 67 9.95 9.74 0.37
N PHE A 68 11.14 10.32 0.56
CA PHE A 68 11.54 11.63 0.02
C PHE A 68 10.47 12.71 0.23
N ILE A 69 10.02 12.86 1.48
CA ILE A 69 9.11 13.94 1.83
C ILE A 69 9.46 14.53 3.18
N ARG A 70 9.25 15.84 3.29
CA ARG A 70 9.38 16.58 4.53
C ARG A 70 8.03 16.55 5.25
N CYS A 71 8.01 16.11 6.50
CA CYS A 71 6.79 16.13 7.31
C CYS A 71 6.37 17.58 7.60
N ALA A 72 5.10 17.94 7.36
CA ALA A 72 4.61 19.29 7.63
C ALA A 72 4.63 19.67 9.12
N HIS A 73 4.39 18.69 10.00
CA HIS A 73 4.31 18.91 11.44
C HIS A 73 5.68 19.06 12.10
N CYS A 74 6.61 18.12 11.88
CA CYS A 74 7.92 18.15 12.53
C CYS A 74 9.06 18.63 11.63
N GLN A 75 8.83 18.87 10.34
CA GLN A 75 9.84 19.32 9.38
C GLN A 75 11.01 18.35 9.14
N TYR A 76 10.95 17.11 9.68
CA TYR A 76 11.90 16.04 9.40
C TYR A 76 11.71 15.45 7.99
N TRP A 77 12.81 15.07 7.36
CA TRP A 77 12.81 14.31 6.13
C TRP A 77 12.60 12.83 6.42
N LEU A 78 11.68 12.21 5.68
CA LEU A 78 11.28 10.82 5.84
C LEU A 78 11.86 9.94 4.73
N PHE A 79 12.55 8.90 5.15
CA PHE A 79 13.16 7.87 4.31
C PHE A 79 12.75 6.49 4.84
N GLY A 80 11.53 6.09 4.51
CA GLY A 80 10.94 4.84 4.99
C GLY A 80 10.76 4.87 6.52
N PRO A 81 11.44 4.00 7.29
CA PRO A 81 11.41 4.02 8.75
C PRO A 81 12.34 5.09 9.36
N ALA A 82 13.35 5.56 8.63
CA ALA A 82 14.32 6.53 9.13
C ALA A 82 13.80 7.96 8.97
N SER A 83 14.09 8.82 9.95
CA SER A 83 13.81 10.25 9.90
C SER A 83 15.08 11.05 10.19
N PHE A 84 15.42 11.96 9.28
CA PHE A 84 16.59 12.83 9.42
C PHE A 84 16.15 14.29 9.58
N SER A 85 16.77 15.01 10.51
CA SER A 85 16.57 16.44 10.67
C SER A 85 17.53 17.25 9.79
N GLY A 86 17.10 18.44 9.38
CA GLY A 86 18.00 19.46 8.84
C GLY A 86 18.67 19.13 7.49
N LYS A 87 19.94 19.53 7.37
CA LYS A 87 20.74 19.48 6.12
C LYS A 87 21.54 18.18 5.95
N TRP A 88 21.46 17.26 6.92
CA TRP A 88 22.12 15.96 6.87
C TRP A 88 21.94 15.19 5.55
N PRO A 89 20.73 15.06 4.97
CA PRO A 89 20.59 14.35 3.69
C PRO A 89 21.35 15.01 2.54
N PHE A 90 21.49 16.35 2.55
CA PHE A 90 22.25 17.06 1.54
C PHE A 90 23.76 16.83 1.69
N ILE A 91 24.28 16.92 2.93
CA ILE A 91 25.69 16.64 3.23
C ILE A 91 26.07 15.21 2.83
N LEU A 92 25.21 14.25 3.17
CA LEU A 92 25.41 12.84 2.84
C LEU A 92 25.40 12.62 1.31
N GLY A 93 24.50 13.31 0.59
CA GLY A 93 24.48 13.29 -0.87
C GLY A 93 25.77 13.84 -1.50
N VAL A 94 26.25 14.99 -1.03
CA VAL A 94 27.52 15.59 -1.52
C VAL A 94 28.71 14.67 -1.23
N ALA A 95 28.76 14.05 -0.05
CA ALA A 95 29.83 13.12 0.32
C ALA A 95 29.85 11.88 -0.60
N ILE A 96 28.68 11.33 -0.93
CA ILE A 96 28.57 10.19 -1.86
C ILE A 96 29.04 10.60 -3.26
N ILE A 97 28.61 11.77 -3.77
CA ILE A 97 29.04 12.27 -5.08
C ILE A 97 30.56 12.45 -5.11
N TYR A 98 31.14 13.03 -4.05
CA TYR A 98 32.58 13.20 -3.94
C TYR A 98 33.32 11.85 -3.97
N LEU A 99 32.85 10.86 -3.21
CA LEU A 99 33.45 9.52 -3.22
C LEU A 99 33.36 8.86 -4.60
N LEU A 100 32.21 8.95 -5.27
CA LEU A 100 32.05 8.43 -6.63
C LEU A 100 33.01 9.11 -7.62
N PHE A 101 33.16 10.44 -7.51
CA PHE A 101 34.09 11.20 -8.36
C PHE A 101 35.55 10.80 -8.09
N THR A 102 35.90 10.58 -6.82
CA THR A 102 37.24 10.15 -6.41
C THR A 102 37.55 8.75 -6.95
N VAL A 103 36.63 7.81 -6.79
CA VAL A 103 36.77 6.45 -7.33
C VAL A 103 36.86 6.47 -8.86
N TYR A 104 36.03 7.26 -9.53
CA TYR A 104 36.09 7.43 -10.98
C TYR A 104 37.46 7.97 -11.43
N TYR A 105 37.96 9.01 -10.76
CA TYR A 105 39.28 9.58 -11.06
C TYR A 105 40.39 8.54 -10.92
N VAL A 106 40.39 7.77 -9.82
CA VAL A 106 41.39 6.74 -9.56
C VAL A 106 41.35 5.59 -10.57
N ILE A 107 40.16 5.21 -11.07
CA ILE A 107 40.03 4.09 -12.01
C ILE A 107 40.37 4.49 -13.45
N TYR A 108 40.03 5.72 -13.86
CA TYR A 108 40.06 6.11 -15.28
C TYR A 108 41.16 7.09 -15.65
N ILE A 109 41.66 7.89 -14.71
CA ILE A 109 42.67 8.92 -14.97
C ILE A 109 44.06 8.51 -14.45
N HIS A 110 44.12 7.77 -13.35
CA HIS A 110 45.37 7.24 -12.81
C HIS A 110 45.63 5.81 -13.31
#